data_AF-A0A6H1A3H2-F1
#
_entry.id   AF-A0A6H1A3H2-F1
#
_cell.length_a   1.000
_cell.length_b   1.000
_cell.length_c   1.000
_cell.angle_alpha   90.00
_cell.angle_beta   90.00
_cell.angle_gamma   90.00
#
_symmetry.space_group_name_H-M   'P 1'
#
loop_
_entity.id
_entity.type
_entity.pdbx_description
1 polymer ?
#
loop_
_entity_poly.entity_id
_entity_poly.type
_entity_poly.pdbx_seq_one_letter_code
_entity_poly.pdbx_strand_id
1 'polypeptide(L)'
;MDDRRQPGAHKRIGFAVVRGRSMEPRLRDGDRLLVSYGARVRAGDVVVARFADGTVAVKRAVEERATRTGAPGWWLLSDNQAAGIDSRHRGVVPATEVLGVVRRRVWPWRRRVWPWRRRVWPWRRR
;
A
#
# COMPACT_ATOMS: atom_id res chain seq x y z
N MET A 1 -27.92 26.19 -14.94
CA MET A 1 -26.74 26.58 -14.13
C MET A 1 -27.05 26.21 -12.69
N ASP A 2 -26.72 24.99 -12.29
CA ASP A 2 -26.81 24.52 -10.89
C ASP A 2 -25.38 24.10 -10.51
N ASP A 3 -24.57 25.07 -10.09
CA ASP A 3 -23.22 24.85 -9.57
C ASP A 3 -23.34 24.36 -8.12
N ARG A 4 -23.79 23.12 -7.94
CA ARG A 4 -23.66 22.42 -6.66
C ARG A 4 -22.20 22.08 -6.45
N ARG A 5 -21.41 23.06 -6.03
CA ARG A 5 -20.16 22.81 -5.32
C ARG A 5 -20.49 21.95 -4.11
N GLN A 6 -20.22 20.64 -4.25
CA GLN A 6 -20.19 19.74 -3.10
C GLN A 6 -19.21 20.35 -2.09
N PRO A 7 -19.61 20.58 -0.83
CA PRO A 7 -18.71 21.08 0.19
C PRO A 7 -17.53 20.11 0.27
N GLY A 8 -16.33 20.63 0.01
CA GLY A 8 -15.13 19.83 -0.19
C GLY A 8 -14.95 18.84 0.95
N ALA A 9 -15.10 17.55 0.66
CA ALA A 9 -14.74 16.50 1.61
C ALA A 9 -13.30 16.77 2.04
N HIS A 10 -13.12 17.30 3.26
CA HIS A 10 -11.79 17.55 3.80
C HIS A 10 -11.02 16.24 3.68
N LYS A 11 -9.98 16.22 2.86
CA LYS A 11 -9.08 15.07 2.74
C LYS A 11 -8.56 14.79 4.14
N ARG A 12 -9.12 13.78 4.79
CA ARG A 12 -8.68 13.34 6.11
C ARG A 12 -7.27 12.80 5.94
N ILE A 13 -6.32 13.42 6.62
CA ILE A 13 -4.94 12.94 6.66
C ILE A 13 -4.79 12.08 7.90
N GLY A 14 -4.13 10.93 7.75
CA GLY A 14 -3.79 10.07 8.88
C GLY A 14 -2.53 9.24 8.62
N PHE A 15 -2.24 8.34 9.53
CA PHE A 15 -1.04 7.50 9.45
C PHE A 15 -1.40 6.01 9.32
N ALA A 16 -0.56 5.28 8.58
CA ALA A 16 -0.58 3.84 8.52
C ALA A 16 0.82 3.28 8.81
N VAL A 17 0.89 2.11 9.45
CA VAL A 17 2.14 1.38 9.67
C VAL A 17 2.16 0.21 8.70
N VAL A 18 3.23 0.08 7.92
CA VAL A 18 3.43 -1.06 7.04
C VAL A 18 3.68 -2.31 7.87
N ARG A 19 2.92 -3.36 7.56
CA ARG A 19 3.10 -4.69 8.15
C ARG A 19 3.38 -5.70 7.06
N GLY A 20 4.36 -6.56 7.31
CA GLY A 20 4.81 -7.59 6.38
C GLY A 20 5.69 -7.05 5.25
N ARG A 21 6.02 -7.94 4.31
CA ARG A 21 7.05 -7.72 3.28
C ARG A 21 6.49 -7.42 1.88
N SER A 22 5.17 -7.29 1.72
CA SER A 22 4.56 -7.23 0.39
C SER A 22 4.86 -5.98 -0.41
N MET A 23 5.34 -4.93 0.25
CA MET A 23 5.72 -3.69 -0.40
C MET A 23 7.25 -3.54 -0.53
N GLU A 24 8.03 -4.57 -0.19
CA GLU A 24 9.48 -4.53 -0.38
C GLU A 24 9.84 -4.52 -1.88
N PRO A 25 10.97 -3.89 -2.27
CA PRO A 25 11.90 -3.15 -1.42
C PRO A 25 11.44 -1.70 -1.11
N ARG A 26 10.33 -1.23 -1.72
CA ARG A 26 9.87 0.16 -1.64
C ARG A 26 9.54 0.57 -0.21
N LEU A 27 8.77 -0.26 0.48
CA LEU A 27 8.38 -0.09 1.88
C LEU A 27 8.74 -1.36 2.66
N ARG A 28 9.18 -1.17 3.90
CA ARG A 28 9.55 -2.26 4.81
C ARG A 28 8.58 -2.32 5.98
N ASP A 29 8.51 -3.49 6.61
CA ASP A 29 7.78 -3.64 7.87
C ASP A 29 8.24 -2.56 8.88
N GLY A 30 7.27 -1.91 9.52
CA GLY A 30 7.50 -0.81 10.46
C GLY A 30 7.59 0.58 9.84
N ASP A 31 7.63 0.73 8.51
CA ASP A 31 7.57 2.04 7.86
C ASP A 31 6.26 2.76 8.24
N ARG A 32 6.35 4.03 8.63
CA ARG A 32 5.17 4.89 8.89
C ARG A 32 4.86 5.74 7.68
N LEU A 33 3.61 5.68 7.23
CA LEU A 33 3.12 6.31 6.02
C LEU A 33 2.13 7.41 6.37
N LEU A 34 2.25 8.55 5.69
CA LEU A 34 1.22 9.58 5.64
C LEU A 34 0.21 9.22 4.56
N VAL A 35 -1.06 9.09 4.93
CA VAL A 35 -2.16 8.66 4.06
C VAL A 35 -3.17 9.79 3.93
N SER A 36 -3.60 10.05 2.69
CA SER A 36 -4.71 10.93 2.39
C SER A 36 -5.94 10.08 2.08
N TYR A 37 -6.86 10.02 3.03
CA TYR A 37 -8.11 9.27 2.91
C TYR A 37 -9.10 10.00 2.00
N GLY A 38 -9.85 9.22 1.22
CA GLY A 38 -10.80 9.74 0.22
C GLY A 38 -10.14 10.48 -0.96
N ALA A 39 -8.82 10.38 -1.11
CA ALA A 39 -8.14 10.94 -2.26
C ALA A 39 -8.40 10.12 -3.53
N ARG A 40 -8.53 10.80 -4.67
CA ARG A 40 -8.56 10.15 -5.98
C ARG A 40 -7.29 9.34 -6.20
N VAL A 41 -7.49 8.06 -6.53
CA VAL A 41 -6.45 7.07 -6.84
C VAL A 41 -6.07 7.18 -8.32
N ARG A 42 -4.80 6.96 -8.62
CA ARG A 42 -4.25 6.85 -9.98
C ARG A 42 -3.36 5.62 -10.10
N ALA A 43 -3.18 5.15 -11.33
CA ALA A 43 -2.19 4.12 -11.62
C ALA A 43 -0.79 4.58 -11.13
N GLY A 44 -0.08 3.67 -10.46
CA GLY A 44 1.21 3.90 -9.81
C GLY A 44 1.13 4.33 -8.34
N ASP A 45 -0.04 4.76 -7.85
CA ASP A 45 -0.22 5.15 -6.46
C ASP A 45 -0.01 3.96 -5.52
N VAL A 46 0.56 4.24 -4.35
CA VAL A 46 0.49 3.31 -3.21
C VAL A 46 -0.76 3.64 -2.44
N VAL A 47 -1.59 2.64 -2.20
CA VAL A 47 -2.88 2.80 -1.54
C VAL A 47 -2.98 1.91 -0.32
N VAL A 48 -3.79 2.37 0.63
CA VAL A 48 -4.32 1.53 1.70
C VAL A 48 -5.68 1.05 1.23
N ALA A 49 -5.87 -0.27 1.18
CA ALA A 49 -7.11 -0.87 0.73
C ALA A 49 -7.56 -1.97 1.70
N ARG A 50 -8.87 -2.17 1.76
CA ARG A 50 -9.49 -3.28 2.47
C ARG A 50 -9.88 -4.36 1.45
N PHE A 51 -9.50 -5.60 1.72
CA PHE A 51 -9.90 -6.74 0.91
C PHE A 51 -11.22 -7.33 1.41
N ALA A 52 -11.85 -8.18 0.61
CA ALA A 52 -13.12 -8.83 0.93
C ALA A 52 -13.09 -9.67 2.22
N ASP A 53 -11.91 -10.16 2.62
CA ASP A 53 -11.69 -10.87 3.89
C ASP A 53 -11.51 -9.94 5.11
N GLY A 54 -11.72 -8.62 4.93
CA GLY A 54 -11.54 -7.61 5.96
C GLY A 54 -10.10 -7.15 6.15
N THR A 55 -9.11 -7.78 5.50
CA THR A 55 -7.70 -7.42 5.66
C THR A 55 -7.44 -6.03 5.09
N VAL A 56 -6.85 -5.15 5.91
CA VAL A 56 -6.34 -3.85 5.45
C VAL A 56 -4.86 -3.99 5.11
N ALA A 57 -4.47 -3.67 3.88
CA ALA A 57 -3.09 -3.74 3.44
C ALA A 57 -2.69 -2.59 2.53
N VAL A 58 -1.38 -2.37 2.45
CA VAL A 58 -0.76 -1.42 1.54
C VAL A 58 -0.41 -2.15 0.25
N LYS A 59 -0.86 -1.61 -0.89
CA LYS A 59 -0.62 -2.17 -2.23
C LYS A 59 -0.37 -1.06 -3.24
N ARG A 60 0.13 -1.42 -4.42
CA ARG A 60 0.22 -0.51 -5.56
C ARG A 60 -1.02 -0.63 -6.44
N ALA A 61 -1.66 0.49 -6.73
CA ALA A 61 -2.67 0.60 -7.78
C ALA A 61 -1.99 0.51 -9.15
N VAL A 62 -2.33 -0.50 -9.94
CA VAL A 62 -1.73 -0.70 -11.26
C VAL A 62 -2.66 -0.23 -12.37
N GLU A 63 -3.93 -0.60 -12.28
CA GLU A 63 -4.91 -0.33 -13.32
C GLU A 63 -6.30 -0.19 -12.69
N GLU A 64 -7.13 0.70 -13.24
CA GLU A 64 -8.54 0.78 -12.91
C GLU A 64 -9.29 -0.32 -13.69
N ARG A 65 -10.07 -1.14 -13.00
CA ARG A 65 -10.84 -2.24 -13.59
C ARG A 65 -12.24 -2.28 -13.02
N ALA A 66 -13.20 -2.72 -13.83
CA ALA A 66 -14.52 -3.04 -13.32
C ALA A 66 -14.45 -4.25 -12.38
N THR A 67 -15.17 -4.16 -11.26
CA THR A 67 -15.45 -5.30 -10.40
C THR A 67 -16.41 -6.28 -11.10
N ARG A 68 -16.64 -7.46 -10.51
CA ARG A 68 -17.58 -8.45 -11.06
C ARG A 68 -19.02 -7.93 -11.22
N THR A 69 -19.40 -6.88 -10.48
CA THR A 69 -20.71 -6.24 -10.57
C THR A 69 -20.74 -5.04 -11.54
N GLY A 70 -19.64 -4.76 -12.24
CA GLY A 70 -19.52 -3.59 -13.13
C GLY A 70 -19.17 -2.29 -12.42
N ALA A 71 -19.10 -2.27 -11.09
CA ALA A 71 -18.69 -1.07 -10.34
C ALA A 71 -17.19 -0.77 -10.54
N PRO A 72 -16.76 0.51 -10.46
CA PRO A 72 -15.35 0.88 -10.59
C PRO A 72 -14.51 0.28 -9.46
N GLY A 73 -13.29 -0.12 -9.80
CA GLY A 73 -12.36 -0.79 -8.89
C GLY A 73 -10.92 -0.68 -9.37
N TRP A 74 -10.02 -1.25 -8.58
CA TRP A 74 -8.59 -1.19 -8.82
C TRP A 74 -7.96 -2.58 -8.77
N TRP A 75 -7.12 -2.84 -9.76
CA TRP A 75 -6.18 -3.95 -9.73
C TRP A 75 -4.96 -3.56 -8.89
N LEU A 76 -4.89 -4.13 -7.69
CA LEU A 76 -3.87 -3.83 -6.70
C LEU A 76 -2.82 -4.95 -6.63
N LEU A 77 -1.55 -4.61 -6.83
CA LEU A 77 -0.44 -5.56 -6.76
C LEU A 77 0.50 -5.27 -5.60
N SER A 78 1.16 -6.32 -5.11
CA SER A 78 2.30 -6.21 -4.20
C SER A 78 3.56 -5.83 -4.99
N ASP A 79 4.43 -4.98 -4.43
CA ASP A 79 5.75 -4.69 -5.04
C ASP A 79 6.69 -5.90 -4.90
N ASN A 80 6.55 -6.67 -3.81
CA ASN A 80 7.24 -7.93 -3.62
C ASN A 80 6.33 -9.07 -4.07
N GLN A 81 6.57 -9.62 -5.27
CA GLN A 81 5.76 -10.73 -5.78
C GLN A 81 5.95 -12.05 -5.02
N ALA A 82 7.10 -12.23 -4.35
CA ALA A 82 7.40 -13.41 -3.55
C ALA A 82 6.75 -13.34 -2.15
N ALA A 83 6.23 -12.18 -1.75
CA ALA A 83 5.61 -12.00 -0.45
C ALA A 83 4.26 -11.29 -0.56
N GLY A 84 3.19 -12.01 -0.27
CA GLY A 84 1.89 -11.42 0.03
C GLY A 84 0.82 -11.71 -1.00
N ILE A 85 -0.41 -11.75 -0.49
CA ILE A 85 -1.61 -12.01 -1.26
C ILE A 85 -2.10 -10.66 -1.83
N ASP A 86 -2.36 -10.61 -3.13
CA ASP A 86 -2.80 -9.42 -3.88
C ASP A 86 -3.99 -9.73 -4.80
N SER A 87 -4.34 -8.80 -5.69
CA SER A 87 -5.50 -8.96 -6.57
C SER A 87 -5.43 -10.18 -7.49
N ARG A 88 -4.24 -10.77 -7.72
CA ARG A 88 -4.12 -12.04 -8.45
C ARG A 88 -4.84 -13.19 -7.74
N HIS A 89 -4.91 -13.13 -6.41
CA HIS A 89 -5.56 -14.15 -5.59
C HIS A 89 -6.95 -13.74 -5.10
N ARG A 90 -7.21 -12.42 -5.01
CA ARG A 90 -8.46 -11.88 -4.42
C ARG A 90 -9.36 -11.11 -5.38
N GLY A 91 -8.95 -10.93 -6.64
CA GLY A 91 -9.67 -10.16 -7.63
C GLY A 91 -9.56 -8.64 -7.45
N VAL A 92 -10.33 -7.91 -8.26
CA VAL A 92 -10.38 -6.44 -8.29
C VAL A 92 -10.97 -5.92 -6.98
N VAL A 93 -10.31 -4.91 -6.38
CA VAL A 93 -10.81 -4.25 -5.17
C VAL A 93 -11.75 -3.10 -5.56
N PRO A 94 -13.00 -3.04 -5.05
CA PRO A 94 -13.90 -1.93 -5.33
C PRO A 94 -13.29 -0.58 -4.95
N ALA A 95 -13.55 0.48 -5.73
CA ALA A 95 -12.98 1.80 -5.46
C ALA A 95 -13.36 2.36 -4.08
N THR A 96 -14.53 1.96 -3.57
CA THR A 96 -15.02 2.29 -2.21
C THR A 96 -14.21 1.63 -1.09
N GLU A 97 -13.55 0.50 -1.38
CA GLU A 97 -12.70 -0.22 -0.43
C GLU A 97 -11.23 0.25 -0.49
N VAL A 98 -10.91 1.18 -1.40
CA VAL A 98 -9.62 1.87 -1.40
C VAL A 98 -9.71 3.07 -0.46
N LEU A 99 -9.22 2.88 0.77
CA LEU A 99 -9.38 3.84 1.87
C LEU A 99 -8.63 5.15 1.62
N GLY A 100 -7.44 5.10 1.03
CA GLY A 100 -6.65 6.30 0.78
C GLY A 100 -5.33 6.08 0.06
N VAL A 101 -4.74 7.19 -0.36
CA VAL A 101 -3.48 7.24 -1.10
C VAL A 101 -2.34 7.61 -0.15
N VAL A 102 -1.29 6.79 -0.13
CA VAL A 102 -0.04 7.08 0.58
C VAL A 102 0.66 8.24 -0.12
N ARG A 103 0.92 9.31 0.63
CA ARG A 103 1.57 10.51 0.13
C ARG A 103 3.07 10.48 0.35
N ARG A 104 3.52 10.08 1.53
CA ARG A 104 4.95 10.00 1.89
C ARG A 104 5.18 8.93 2.95
N ARG A 105 6.39 8.36 2.96
CA ARG A 105 6.93 7.66 4.13
C ARG A 105 7.54 8.70 5.07
N VAL A 106 7.04 8.78 6.31
CA VAL A 106 7.47 9.76 7.31
C VAL A 106 8.45 9.18 8.34
N TRP A 107 8.47 7.86 8.50
CA TRP A 107 9.44 7.14 9.33
C TRP A 107 9.87 5.86 8.60
N PRO A 108 11.18 5.52 8.52
CA PRO A 108 12.32 6.25 9.08
C PRO A 108 12.61 7.52 8.29
N TRP A 109 12.69 8.66 8.98
CA TRP A 109 12.99 9.95 8.36
C TRP A 109 14.39 9.99 7.74
N ARG A 110 15.31 9.14 8.23
CA ARG A 110 16.64 8.90 7.66
C ARG A 110 16.94 7.42 7.83
N ARG A 111 17.33 6.72 6.75
CA ARG A 111 17.96 5.41 6.91
C ARG A 111 19.30 5.64 7.56
N ARG A 112 19.41 5.34 8.85
CA ARG A 112 20.68 4.85 9.39
C ARG A 112 20.92 3.55 8.63
N VAL A 113 21.71 3.60 7.56
CA VAL A 113 22.27 2.39 6.95
C VAL A 113 23.18 1.83 8.03
N TRP A 114 22.64 0.93 8.84
CA TRP A 114 23.45 0.19 9.80
C TRP A 114 23.77 -1.16 9.17
N PRO A 115 25.02 -1.40 8.74
CA PRO A 115 25.44 -2.70 8.24
C PRO A 115 25.88 -3.58 9.42
N TRP A 116 25.01 -4.45 9.92
CA TRP A 116 25.48 -5.72 10.51
C TRP A 116 25.53 -6.69 9.32
N ARG A 117 26.62 -7.33 8.88
CA ARG A 117 27.87 -7.79 9.51
C ARG A 117 27.67 -8.44 10.88
N ARG A 118 27.22 -9.70 10.87
CA ARG A 118 27.70 -10.82 11.71
C ARG A 118 27.54 -12.10 10.89
N ARG A 119 28.63 -12.71 10.42
CA ARG A 119 29.62 -13.58 11.12
C ARG A 119 29.36 -15.01 10.62
N VAL A 120 29.93 -15.34 9.46
CA VAL A 120 30.31 -16.74 9.22
C VAL A 120 31.72 -16.83 9.78
N TRP A 121 31.86 -17.51 10.91
CA TRP A 121 33.16 -17.81 11.50
C TRP A 121 33.71 -19.04 10.78
N PRO A 122 34.92 -19.02 10.22
CA PRO A 122 35.50 -20.21 9.63
C PRO A 122 36.13 -21.02 10.76
N TRP A 123 35.73 -22.27 10.94
CA TRP A 123 36.61 -23.24 11.57
C TRP A 123 36.95 -24.37 10.61
N ARG A 124 38.25 -24.48 10.44
CA ARG A 124 39.06 -25.49 9.76
C ARG A 124 39.34 -26.62 10.76
N ARG A 125 39.47 -27.84 10.22
CA ARG A 125 40.20 -29.02 10.75
C ARG A 125 39.58 -29.77 11.93
N ARG A 126 39.26 -31.04 11.69
CA ARG A 126 40.21 -32.14 11.89
C ARG A 126 40.09 -33.13 10.74
#